data_AF-A0A0F9DX09-F1
#
_entry.id   AF-A0A0F9DX09-F1
#
_cell.length_a   1.000
_cell.length_b   1.000
_cell.length_c   1.000
_cell.angle_alpha   90.00
_cell.angle_beta   90.00
_cell.angle_gamma   90.00
#
_symmetry.space_group_name_H-M   'P 1'
#
loop_
_entity.id
_entity.type
_entity.pdbx_description
1 polymer ?
#
loop_
_entity_poly.entity_id
_entity_poly.type
_entity_poly.pdbx_seq_one_letter_code
_entity_poly.pdbx_strand_id
1 'polypeptide(L)'
;RGWMIGQIKELEPLGDQDGKKGHVELLEWEGDLVVPRKRGESIFLPNVLVTVAVGNNAPRPVRFKENPVSFHSYAIGHYMREDLQDPYGVSPLIKGVPLQEAITLIFNSLMAVGALSAEPPVAYDVQDTQFAGTGGPEIFPRALWPSDAPDRIKPQKIGDVGELLNVYVALLKQYEDLTGNTEARRGERARSHTSATGANIEAAQGIVRVQDFVNDLELGPLTSILYMEYAIIKDVMKKPQPVSVGTGGIEGWINMAAADLPDRSIFLVQGSSGQLNERQRIVDFDGANAFALKVQAQAAQLGEKVDIDYLEMILERYRFAGINNAQKFIRSSEDLPTATTEQSPVPPANQGVAPDETQTVAAQ
;
A
#
# COMPACT_ATOMS: atom_id res chain seq x y z
N ARG A 1 39.45 2.61 15.92
CA ARG A 1 40.45 3.65 16.25
C ARG A 1 40.12 4.85 15.36
N GLY A 2 39.99 6.07 15.90
CA GLY A 2 39.46 7.19 15.10
C GLY A 2 39.02 8.43 15.89
N TRP A 3 39.00 8.37 17.23
CA TRP A 3 38.63 9.49 18.09
C TRP A 3 39.75 10.53 18.18
N MET A 4 39.40 11.79 17.98
CA MET A 4 40.28 12.94 18.12
C MET A 4 40.09 13.57 19.50
N ILE A 5 40.72 12.97 20.51
CA ILE A 5 40.56 13.35 21.93
C ILE A 5 40.89 14.83 22.18
N GLY A 6 41.80 15.42 21.40
CA GLY A 6 42.11 16.86 21.48
C GLY A 6 40.90 17.75 21.18
N GLN A 7 40.10 17.40 20.17
CA GLN A 7 38.90 18.16 19.78
C GLN A 7 37.79 18.03 20.83
N ILE A 8 37.72 16.88 21.53
CA ILE A 8 36.72 16.62 22.57
C ILE A 8 36.93 17.54 23.78
N LYS A 9 38.20 17.82 24.14
CA LYS A 9 38.54 18.68 25.29
C LYS A 9 38.17 20.15 25.10
N GLU A 10 38.02 20.58 23.85
CA GLU A 10 37.69 21.96 23.48
C GLU A 10 36.17 22.18 23.32
N LEU A 11 35.35 21.15 23.51
CA LEU A 11 33.90 21.24 23.42
C LEU A 11 33.31 21.82 24.71
N GLU A 12 32.49 22.85 24.55
CA GLU A 12 31.64 23.33 25.62
C GLU A 12 30.29 22.61 25.58
N PRO A 13 29.85 22.03 26.70
CA PRO A 13 28.56 21.35 26.77
C PRO A 13 27.42 22.32 26.51
N LEU A 14 26.32 21.82 25.95
CA LEU A 14 25.08 22.58 25.82
C LEU A 14 24.56 22.94 27.22
N GLY A 15 24.25 24.21 27.42
CA GLY A 15 23.49 24.77 28.54
C GLY A 15 22.59 25.86 27.96
N ASP A 16 21.27 25.81 28.06
CA ASP A 16 20.46 25.84 29.28
C ASP A 16 19.00 25.44 28.97
N GLN A 17 18.20 25.24 30.02
CA GLN A 17 16.73 25.09 30.12
C GLN A 17 16.01 23.73 29.99
N ASP A 18 16.54 22.68 29.34
CA ASP A 18 15.82 21.38 29.30
C ASP A 18 16.71 20.20 29.69
N GLY A 19 16.90 19.98 31.00
CA GLY A 19 17.35 18.69 31.58
C GLY A 19 18.72 18.12 31.15
N LYS A 20 19.45 18.76 30.22
CA LYS A 20 20.64 18.23 29.56
C LYS A 20 21.91 19.02 29.92
N LYS A 21 22.14 19.31 31.19
CA LYS A 21 23.42 19.89 31.63
C LYS A 21 24.57 18.90 31.39
N GLY A 22 25.55 19.29 30.57
CA GLY A 22 26.74 18.47 30.33
C GLY A 22 26.67 17.56 29.09
N HIS A 23 25.63 17.69 28.25
CA HIS A 23 25.51 16.91 27.02
C HIS A 23 26.00 17.69 25.80
N VAL A 24 26.40 16.95 24.77
CA VAL A 24 26.79 17.45 23.46
C VAL A 24 25.99 16.64 22.43
N GLU A 25 25.46 17.28 21.41
CA GLU A 25 24.76 16.58 20.33
C GLU A 25 25.77 15.96 19.38
N LEU A 26 25.59 14.70 19.01
CA LEU A 26 26.46 14.01 18.07
C LEU A 26 25.70 13.84 16.75
N LEU A 27 26.23 14.45 15.70
CA LEU A 27 25.78 14.26 14.34
C LEU A 27 26.74 13.29 13.65
N GLU A 28 26.19 12.24 13.04
CA GLU A 28 26.97 11.30 12.24
C GLU A 28 26.68 11.53 10.76
N TRP A 29 27.74 11.54 9.98
CA TRP A 29 27.69 11.68 8.54
C TRP A 29 28.49 10.56 7.90
N GLU A 30 27.99 10.01 6.79
CA GLU A 30 28.59 8.90 6.07
C GLU A 30 28.65 9.26 4.59
N GLY A 31 29.83 9.12 3.97
CA GLY A 31 30.02 9.37 2.54
C GLY A 31 31.44 9.80 2.16
N ASP A 32 31.57 10.42 0.98
CA ASP A 32 32.83 10.91 0.43
C ASP A 32 33.12 12.36 0.87
N LEU A 33 34.18 12.55 1.65
CA LEU A 33 34.51 13.86 2.21
C LEU A 33 35.69 14.49 1.45
N VAL A 34 35.48 15.73 0.98
CA VAL A 34 36.56 16.57 0.44
C VAL A 34 36.92 17.61 1.48
N VAL A 35 38.12 17.51 2.07
CA VAL A 35 38.62 18.48 3.04
C VAL A 35 39.54 19.49 2.33
N PRO A 36 39.10 20.75 2.14
CA PRO A 36 39.92 21.76 1.50
C PRO A 36 41.09 22.17 2.41
N ARG A 37 42.31 22.18 1.87
CA ARG A 37 43.50 22.66 2.59
C ARG A 37 43.76 24.13 2.27
N LYS A 38 44.23 24.90 3.27
CA LYS A 38 44.67 26.29 3.08
C LYS A 38 45.92 26.43 2.18
N ARG A 39 46.72 25.36 2.05
CA ARG A 39 47.86 25.26 1.12
C ARG A 39 47.93 23.84 0.57
N GLY A 40 47.99 23.71 -0.76
CA GLY A 40 48.06 22.44 -1.48
C GLY A 40 46.70 21.91 -1.94
N GLU A 41 46.71 20.70 -2.51
CA GLU A 41 45.51 20.02 -2.99
C GLU A 41 44.60 19.55 -1.83
N SER A 42 43.30 19.55 -2.07
CA SER A 42 42.28 19.07 -1.13
C SER A 42 42.50 17.59 -0.82
N ILE A 43 42.23 17.18 0.43
CA ILE A 43 42.26 15.76 0.80
C ILE A 43 40.92 15.15 0.38
N PHE A 44 40.96 14.13 -0.47
CA PHE A 44 39.80 13.29 -0.75
C PHE A 44 39.81 12.08 0.19
N LEU A 45 38.74 11.91 0.94
CA LEU A 45 38.52 10.80 1.87
C LEU A 45 37.25 10.04 1.44
N PRO A 46 37.40 8.95 0.67
CA PRO A 46 36.24 8.18 0.21
C PRO A 46 35.64 7.35 1.33
N ASN A 47 34.31 7.24 1.35
CA ASN A 47 33.51 6.34 2.19
C ASN A 47 33.92 6.35 3.69
N VAL A 48 33.85 7.54 4.31
CA VAL A 48 34.22 7.75 5.71
C VAL A 48 32.99 8.08 6.54
N LEU A 49 32.93 7.48 7.73
CA LEU A 49 31.99 7.84 8.77
C LEU A 49 32.62 8.89 9.70
N VAL A 50 32.02 10.07 9.72
CA VAL A 50 32.45 11.24 10.47
C VAL A 50 31.44 11.51 11.57
N THR A 51 31.90 11.52 12.82
CA THR A 51 31.08 11.99 13.95
C THR A 51 31.49 13.42 14.26
N VAL A 52 30.53 14.34 14.18
CA VAL A 52 30.66 15.75 14.54
C VAL A 52 29.94 15.98 15.85
N ALA A 53 30.62 16.57 16.81
CA ALA A 53 30.03 16.97 18.07
C ALA A 53 29.64 18.45 18.00
N VAL A 54 28.37 18.73 18.30
CA VAL A 54 27.77 20.07 18.33
C VAL A 54 27.52 20.44 19.78
N GLY A 55 28.35 21.34 20.30
CA GLY A 55 28.21 21.90 21.65
C GLY A 55 27.64 23.32 21.61
N ASN A 56 27.76 24.04 22.73
CA ASN A 56 27.53 25.50 22.73
C ASN A 56 28.59 26.23 21.88
N ASN A 57 29.80 25.66 21.79
CA ASN A 57 30.82 26.09 20.85
C ASN A 57 30.60 25.51 19.45
N ALA A 58 31.23 26.15 18.46
CA ALA A 58 31.16 25.75 17.05
C ALA A 58 31.34 24.23 16.84
N PRO A 59 30.63 23.62 15.86
CA PRO A 59 30.64 22.19 15.63
C PRO A 59 32.04 21.69 15.27
N ARG A 60 32.45 20.57 15.85
CA ARG A 60 33.79 19.99 15.64
C ARG A 60 33.73 18.51 15.30
N PRO A 61 34.47 18.04 14.28
CA PRO A 61 34.62 16.62 14.05
C PRO A 61 35.38 16.02 15.24
N VAL A 62 34.86 14.96 15.83
CA VAL A 62 35.46 14.25 16.98
C VAL A 62 35.91 12.84 16.62
N ARG A 63 35.43 12.30 15.50
CA ARG A 63 35.79 10.96 15.06
C ARG A 63 35.77 10.85 13.55
N PHE A 64 36.81 10.22 13.01
CA PHE A 64 36.85 9.72 11.63
C PHE A 64 37.03 8.21 11.66
N LYS A 65 36.22 7.48 10.90
CA LYS A 65 36.33 6.03 10.76
C LYS A 65 36.06 5.65 9.31
N GLU A 66 36.94 4.85 8.71
CA GLU A 66 36.65 4.23 7.42
C GLU A 66 35.47 3.27 7.57
N ASN A 67 34.54 3.33 6.62
CA ASN A 67 33.42 2.42 6.58
C ASN A 67 33.92 1.03 6.16
N PRO A 68 33.67 -0.04 6.96
CA PRO A 68 34.10 -1.39 6.58
C PRO A 68 33.36 -1.93 5.35
N VAL A 69 32.19 -1.38 5.04
CA VAL A 69 31.35 -1.78 3.92
C VAL A 69 31.31 -0.69 2.85
N SER A 70 31.08 -1.06 1.59
CA SER A 70 31.07 -0.13 0.44
C SER A 70 29.74 0.61 0.25
N PHE A 71 28.83 0.52 1.22
CA PHE A 71 27.47 1.06 1.17
C PHE A 71 27.13 1.76 2.50
N HIS A 72 26.11 2.61 2.46
CA HIS A 72 25.65 3.36 3.63
C HIS A 72 25.04 2.43 4.68
N SER A 73 25.27 2.73 5.95
CA SER A 73 24.73 1.95 7.08
C SER A 73 23.21 2.07 7.27
N TYR A 74 22.56 2.97 6.54
CA TYR A 74 21.12 3.22 6.60
C TYR A 74 20.51 3.20 5.19
N ALA A 75 19.27 2.73 5.10
CA ALA A 75 18.44 2.84 3.92
C ALA A 75 17.53 4.06 4.06
N ILE A 76 17.45 4.87 3.00
CA ILE A 76 16.47 5.96 2.92
C ILE A 76 15.30 5.48 2.06
N GLY A 77 14.10 5.55 2.62
CA GLY A 77 12.85 5.36 1.89
C GLY A 77 11.98 6.61 2.03
N HIS A 78 11.24 6.93 0.97
CA HIS A 78 10.32 8.06 0.94
C HIS A 78 8.92 7.55 0.58
N TYR A 79 7.88 8.20 1.11
CA TYR A 79 6.52 7.91 0.67
C TYR A 79 6.24 8.49 -0.72
N MET A 80 6.49 9.79 -0.87
CA MET A 80 6.38 10.49 -2.15
C MET A 80 7.39 11.64 -2.13
N ARG A 81 8.14 11.82 -3.21
CA ARG A 81 9.02 12.98 -3.39
C ARG A 81 8.34 13.99 -4.30
N GLU A 82 8.19 15.22 -3.84
CA GLU A 82 7.66 16.31 -4.68
C GLU A 82 8.73 16.93 -5.56
N ASP A 83 9.96 16.99 -5.03
CA ASP A 83 11.14 17.49 -5.72
C ASP A 83 12.28 16.48 -5.57
N LEU A 84 13.11 16.39 -6.61
CA LEU A 84 14.33 15.60 -6.61
C LEU A 84 15.37 16.17 -5.62
N GLN A 85 15.33 17.48 -5.37
CA GLN A 85 16.26 18.15 -4.46
C GLN A 85 15.88 18.03 -2.99
N ASP A 86 14.63 17.69 -2.67
CA ASP A 86 14.20 17.54 -1.27
C ASP A 86 14.69 16.20 -0.71
N PRO A 87 15.52 16.18 0.35
CA PRO A 87 15.94 14.95 1.00
C PRO A 87 14.79 14.24 1.73
N TYR A 88 13.66 14.90 1.98
CA TYR A 88 12.53 14.35 2.71
C TYR A 88 11.36 14.00 1.78
N GLY A 89 10.55 13.02 2.24
CA GLY A 89 9.34 12.59 1.56
C GLY A 89 8.12 13.23 2.22
N VAL A 90 7.09 13.49 1.42
CA VAL A 90 5.82 14.06 1.91
C VAL A 90 4.79 12.95 2.07
N SER A 91 4.14 12.91 3.23
CA SER A 91 3.04 11.99 3.52
C SER A 91 1.73 12.50 2.90
N PRO A 92 0.84 11.62 2.40
CA PRO A 92 -0.47 12.00 1.87
C PRO A 92 -1.34 12.65 2.95
N LEU A 93 -1.12 12.31 4.22
CA LEU A 93 -1.80 12.95 5.36
C LEU A 93 -1.40 14.42 5.48
N ILE A 94 -0.13 14.74 5.27
CA ILE A 94 0.38 16.12 5.31
C ILE A 94 -0.21 16.92 4.15
N LYS A 95 -0.27 16.33 2.95
CA LYS A 95 -0.93 16.98 1.80
C LYS A 95 -2.43 17.20 2.02
N GLY A 96 -3.06 16.33 2.82
CA GLY A 96 -4.49 16.40 3.15
C GLY A 96 -4.87 17.32 4.29
N VAL A 97 -3.91 17.95 4.98
CA VAL A 97 -4.18 18.83 6.12
C VAL A 97 -5.22 19.91 5.82
N PRO A 98 -5.16 20.66 4.70
CA PRO A 98 -6.14 21.71 4.42
C PRO A 98 -7.58 21.17 4.32
N LEU A 99 -7.75 19.97 3.75
CA LEU A 99 -9.05 19.32 3.67
C LEU A 99 -9.50 18.85 5.07
N GLN A 100 -8.60 18.28 5.87
CA GLN A 100 -8.92 17.84 7.23
C GLN A 100 -9.36 19.02 8.12
N GLU A 101 -8.68 20.16 8.02
CA GLU A 101 -9.05 21.38 8.74
C GLU A 101 -10.42 21.91 8.30
N ALA A 102 -10.68 21.96 6.99
CA ALA A 102 -11.97 22.38 6.43
C ALA A 102 -13.11 21.45 6.88
N ILE A 103 -12.89 20.13 6.82
CA ILE A 103 -13.85 19.12 7.28
C ILE A 103 -14.18 19.32 8.76
N THR A 104 -13.17 19.55 9.59
CA THR A 104 -13.34 19.76 11.03
C THR A 104 -14.17 21.02 11.32
N LEU A 105 -13.90 22.11 10.60
CA LEU A 105 -14.66 23.36 10.74
C LEU A 105 -16.13 23.20 10.34
N ILE A 106 -16.39 22.52 9.22
CA ILE A 106 -17.75 22.26 8.75
C ILE A 106 -18.48 21.29 9.68
N PHE A 107 -17.80 20.26 10.18
CA PHE A 107 -18.36 19.33 11.15
C PHE A 107 -18.79 20.05 12.44
N ASN A 108 -17.94 20.94 12.97
CA ASN A 108 -18.30 21.75 14.13
C ASN A 108 -19.52 22.64 13.84
N SER A 109 -19.59 23.24 12.66
CA SER A 109 -20.72 24.07 12.23
C SER A 109 -22.00 23.24 12.06
N LEU A 110 -21.90 22.03 11.51
CA LEU A 110 -22.99 21.07 11.36
C LEU A 110 -23.54 20.65 12.73
N MET A 111 -22.66 20.37 13.70
CA MET A 111 -23.08 20.03 15.06
C MET A 111 -23.78 21.20 15.75
N ALA A 112 -23.29 22.43 15.56
CA ALA A 112 -23.93 23.63 16.11
C ALA A 112 -25.30 23.89 15.48
N VAL A 113 -25.42 23.80 14.16
CA VAL A 113 -26.71 23.95 13.45
C VAL A 113 -27.67 22.81 13.80
N GLY A 114 -27.16 21.58 13.97
CA GLY A 114 -27.97 20.44 14.42
C GLY A 114 -28.56 20.66 15.82
N ALA A 115 -27.77 21.20 16.76
CA ALA A 115 -28.26 21.58 18.09
C ALA A 115 -29.34 22.69 18.00
N LEU A 116 -29.10 23.73 17.20
CA LEU A 116 -30.08 24.80 16.96
C LEU A 116 -31.32 24.32 16.20
N SER A 117 -31.24 23.26 15.42
CA SER A 117 -32.41 22.67 14.77
C SER A 117 -33.21 21.77 15.71
N ALA A 118 -32.57 21.16 16.71
CA ALA A 118 -33.24 20.36 17.73
C ALA A 118 -33.99 21.25 18.73
N GLU A 119 -33.39 22.38 19.11
CA GLU A 119 -33.97 23.38 20.00
C GLU A 119 -33.91 24.78 19.35
N PRO A 120 -34.79 25.07 18.37
CA PRO A 120 -34.75 26.33 17.65
C PRO A 120 -35.12 27.50 18.56
N PRO A 121 -34.40 28.63 18.47
CA PRO A 121 -34.81 29.82 19.17
C PRO A 121 -36.14 30.30 18.61
N VAL A 122 -37.09 30.56 19.51
CA VAL A 122 -38.43 31.03 19.15
C VAL A 122 -38.46 32.54 19.27
N ALA A 123 -38.83 33.22 18.18
CA ALA A 123 -39.17 34.63 18.25
C ALA A 123 -40.65 34.77 18.65
N TYR A 124 -40.91 35.68 19.58
CA TYR A 124 -42.26 36.09 19.97
C TYR A 124 -42.39 37.62 19.86
N ASP A 125 -43.63 38.08 19.70
CA ASP A 125 -43.93 39.52 19.64
C ASP A 125 -44.07 40.09 21.06
N VAL A 126 -43.26 41.10 21.39
CA VAL A 126 -43.28 41.75 22.71
C VAL A 126 -44.57 42.57 22.91
N GLN A 127 -45.29 42.89 21.84
CA GLN A 127 -46.56 43.62 21.88
C GLN A 127 -47.78 42.71 22.04
N ASP A 128 -47.59 41.40 22.15
CA ASP A 128 -48.67 40.47 22.46
C ASP A 128 -49.16 40.69 23.90
N THR A 129 -50.46 40.96 24.05
CA THR A 129 -51.10 41.29 25.33
C THR A 129 -51.00 40.15 26.35
N GLN A 130 -50.90 38.88 25.91
CA GLN A 130 -50.71 37.74 26.80
C GLN A 130 -49.28 37.65 27.35
N PHE A 131 -48.26 37.89 26.52
CA PHE A 131 -46.86 37.85 26.93
C PHE A 131 -46.41 39.09 27.70
N ALA A 132 -46.99 40.26 27.38
CA ALA A 132 -46.74 41.50 28.13
C ALA A 132 -47.29 41.44 29.57
N GLY A 133 -48.40 40.71 29.79
CA GLY A 133 -49.00 40.54 31.11
C GLY A 133 -48.31 39.53 32.02
N THR A 134 -47.63 38.53 31.44
CA THR A 134 -46.98 37.42 32.17
C THR A 134 -45.46 37.58 32.30
N GLY A 135 -44.86 38.59 31.66
CA GLY A 135 -43.42 38.85 31.70
C GLY A 135 -42.61 38.01 30.71
N GLY A 136 -43.26 37.41 29.72
CA GLY A 136 -42.67 36.57 28.68
C GLY A 136 -43.10 35.10 28.74
N PRO A 137 -42.64 34.28 27.79
CA PRO A 137 -43.01 32.87 27.72
C PRO A 137 -42.28 32.03 28.79
N GLU A 138 -43.03 31.21 29.54
CA GLU A 138 -42.47 30.20 30.43
C GLU A 138 -42.01 28.97 29.61
N ILE A 139 -40.75 28.56 29.76
CA ILE A 139 -40.16 27.48 28.97
C ILE A 139 -40.00 26.22 29.85
N PHE A 140 -40.91 25.26 29.69
CA PHE A 140 -40.84 23.93 30.29
C PHE A 140 -41.53 22.88 29.40
N PRO A 141 -41.23 21.57 29.56
CA PRO A 141 -41.86 20.53 28.75
C PRO A 141 -43.39 20.55 28.87
N ARG A 142 -44.09 20.59 27.72
CA ARG A 142 -45.56 20.70 27.60
C ARG A 142 -46.15 22.05 28.01
N ALA A 143 -45.33 23.09 28.16
CA ALA A 143 -45.83 24.45 28.30
C ALA A 143 -46.69 24.82 27.06
N LEU A 144 -47.91 25.27 27.32
CA LEU A 144 -48.77 25.86 26.30
C LEU A 144 -48.58 27.37 26.37
N TRP A 145 -48.28 28.00 25.24
CA TRP A 145 -48.11 29.44 25.17
C TRP A 145 -49.41 30.08 24.65
N PRO A 146 -50.25 30.65 25.54
CA PRO A 146 -51.41 31.41 25.09
C PRO A 146 -50.94 32.71 24.42
N SER A 147 -51.39 32.95 23.21
CA SER A 147 -51.04 34.14 22.41
C SER A 147 -52.26 34.61 21.64
N ASP A 148 -52.44 35.93 21.59
CA ASP A 148 -53.54 36.55 20.83
C ASP A 148 -53.27 36.54 19.32
N ALA A 149 -52.02 36.27 18.91
CA ALA A 149 -51.60 36.11 17.53
C ALA A 149 -50.69 34.87 17.39
N PRO A 150 -51.25 33.64 17.45
CA PRO A 150 -50.47 32.40 17.46
C PRO A 150 -49.56 32.24 16.23
N ASP A 151 -49.91 32.85 15.10
CA ASP A 151 -49.12 32.85 13.86
C ASP A 151 -47.81 33.66 13.95
N ARG A 152 -47.63 34.49 15.00
CA ARG A 152 -46.43 35.31 15.20
C ARG A 152 -45.35 34.64 16.04
N ILE A 153 -45.67 33.53 16.71
CA ILE A 153 -44.70 32.69 17.39
C ILE A 153 -44.06 31.78 16.34
N LYS A 154 -42.85 32.12 15.90
CA LYS A 154 -42.16 31.35 14.85
C LYS A 154 -40.80 30.87 15.35
N PRO A 155 -40.52 29.55 15.27
CA PRO A 155 -39.16 29.05 15.44
C PRO A 155 -38.30 29.62 14.30
N GLN A 156 -37.16 30.19 14.65
CA GLN A 156 -36.23 30.72 13.67
C GLN A 156 -35.43 29.57 13.06
N LYS A 157 -35.46 29.45 11.72
CA LYS A 157 -34.60 28.51 11.00
C LYS A 157 -33.21 29.14 10.89
N ILE A 158 -32.25 28.67 11.71
CA ILE A 158 -30.86 29.10 11.64
C ILE A 158 -30.05 28.00 10.96
N GLY A 159 -29.56 28.30 9.74
CA GLY A 159 -28.77 27.36 8.94
C GLY A 159 -29.58 26.25 8.27
N ASP A 160 -28.92 25.52 7.38
CA ASP A 160 -29.48 24.33 6.73
C ASP A 160 -28.56 23.13 6.98
N VAL A 161 -29.04 22.17 7.78
CA VAL A 161 -28.32 20.93 8.09
C VAL A 161 -28.06 20.12 6.82
N GLY A 162 -28.99 20.12 5.86
CA GLY A 162 -28.86 19.35 4.63
C GLY A 162 -27.74 19.87 3.73
N GLU A 163 -27.65 21.20 3.58
CA GLU A 163 -26.57 21.82 2.79
C GLU A 163 -25.20 21.58 3.44
N LEU A 164 -25.09 21.78 4.77
CA LEU A 164 -23.83 21.53 5.48
C LEU A 164 -23.41 20.06 5.45
N LEU A 165 -24.37 19.13 5.55
CA LEU A 165 -24.10 17.70 5.42
C LEU A 165 -23.60 17.35 4.01
N ASN A 166 -24.19 17.93 2.96
CA ASN A 166 -23.74 17.71 1.59
C ASN A 166 -22.31 18.20 1.37
N VAL A 167 -21.95 19.37 1.91
CA VAL A 167 -20.58 19.91 1.83
C VAL A 167 -19.61 19.04 2.63
N TYR A 168 -20.00 18.60 3.83
CA TYR A 168 -19.19 17.68 4.65
C TYR A 168 -18.90 16.37 3.92
N VAL A 169 -19.92 15.73 3.34
CA VAL A 169 -19.78 14.47 2.59
C VAL A 169 -18.90 14.66 1.36
N ALA A 170 -19.03 15.79 0.64
CA ALA A 170 -18.20 16.07 -0.52
C ALA A 170 -16.71 16.22 -0.16
N LEU A 171 -16.39 16.95 0.91
CA LEU A 171 -15.01 17.10 1.38
C LEU A 171 -14.45 15.81 1.96
N LEU A 172 -15.26 15.04 2.70
CA LEU A 172 -14.88 13.73 3.20
C LEU A 172 -14.48 12.81 2.04
N LYS A 173 -15.29 12.78 0.97
CA LYS A 173 -14.97 11.99 -0.23
C LYS A 173 -13.65 12.43 -0.87
N GLN A 174 -13.42 13.74 -1.00
CA GLN A 174 -12.13 14.25 -1.51
C GLN A 174 -10.93 13.87 -0.63
N TYR A 175 -11.11 13.84 0.69
CA TYR A 175 -10.06 13.42 1.62
C TYR A 175 -9.80 11.92 1.57
N GLU A 176 -10.84 11.09 1.44
CA GLU A 176 -10.72 9.65 1.23
C GLU A 176 -10.03 9.34 -0.10
N ASP A 177 -10.40 10.05 -1.16
CA ASP A 177 -9.75 9.95 -2.46
C ASP A 177 -8.28 10.36 -2.36
N LEU A 178 -7.94 11.44 -1.65
CA LEU A 178 -6.56 11.91 -1.48
C LEU A 178 -5.69 10.89 -0.73
N THR A 179 -6.21 10.35 0.38
CA THR A 179 -5.51 9.39 1.25
C THR A 179 -5.50 7.96 0.71
N GLY A 180 -6.28 7.67 -0.34
CA GLY A 180 -6.41 6.33 -0.91
C GLY A 180 -7.20 5.35 -0.02
N ASN A 181 -7.90 5.86 1.00
CA ASN A 181 -8.75 5.07 1.90
C ASN A 181 -10.21 5.06 1.44
N THR A 182 -10.42 4.74 0.16
CA THR A 182 -11.74 4.69 -0.47
C THR A 182 -12.60 3.55 0.10
N GLU A 183 -13.93 3.71 0.12
CA GLU A 183 -14.91 2.69 0.55
C GLU A 183 -14.63 1.29 -0.06
N ALA A 184 -14.24 1.24 -1.34
CA ALA A 184 -13.91 0.00 -2.04
C ALA A 184 -12.73 -0.79 -1.42
N ARG A 185 -11.75 -0.09 -0.81
CA ARG A 185 -10.61 -0.72 -0.12
C ARG A 185 -10.96 -1.13 1.31
N ARG A 186 -11.93 -0.49 1.95
CA ARG A 186 -12.44 -0.88 3.27
C ARG A 186 -13.27 -2.17 3.21
N GLY A 187 -13.48 -2.73 2.03
CA GLY A 187 -14.23 -3.97 1.82
C GLY A 187 -15.74 -3.77 2.02
N GLU A 188 -16.23 -2.54 1.99
CA GLU A 188 -17.66 -2.28 1.97
C GLU A 188 -18.25 -2.86 0.68
N ARG A 189 -19.32 -3.65 0.83
CA ARG A 189 -20.06 -4.18 -0.31
C ARG A 189 -20.54 -3.01 -1.15
N ALA A 190 -20.21 -3.02 -2.45
CA ALA A 190 -20.73 -2.06 -3.42
C ALA A 190 -22.23 -1.86 -3.18
N ARG A 191 -22.65 -0.61 -3.01
CA ARG A 191 -24.07 -0.27 -2.82
C ARG A 191 -24.85 -0.86 -4.00
N SER A 192 -26.07 -1.32 -3.76
CA SER A 192 -26.90 -2.10 -4.71
C SER A 192 -27.14 -1.46 -6.09
N HIS A 193 -26.82 -0.17 -6.27
CA HIS A 193 -27.00 0.58 -7.52
C HIS A 193 -25.70 1.02 -8.19
N THR A 194 -24.54 0.71 -7.62
CA THR A 194 -23.24 0.96 -8.27
C THR A 194 -22.94 -0.20 -9.22
N SER A 195 -22.71 0.08 -10.50
CA SER A 195 -22.31 -0.95 -11.45
C SER A 195 -20.98 -1.57 -11.01
N ALA A 196 -20.86 -2.89 -11.12
CA ALA A 196 -19.62 -3.60 -10.75
C ALA A 196 -18.39 -3.00 -11.46
N THR A 197 -18.57 -2.45 -12.66
CA THR A 197 -17.54 -1.74 -13.42
C THR A 197 -17.13 -0.41 -12.76
N GLY A 198 -18.07 0.38 -12.26
CA GLY A 198 -17.78 1.62 -11.54
C GLY A 198 -17.04 1.37 -10.22
N ALA A 199 -17.48 0.37 -9.46
CA ALA A 199 -16.80 -0.06 -8.24
C ALA A 199 -15.36 -0.54 -8.52
N ASN A 200 -15.14 -1.26 -9.63
CA ASN A 200 -13.80 -1.69 -10.05
C ASN A 200 -12.93 -0.52 -10.52
N ILE A 201 -13.48 0.50 -11.17
CA ILE A 201 -12.73 1.70 -11.59
C ILE A 201 -12.34 2.57 -10.39
N GLU A 202 -13.25 2.77 -9.43
CA GLU A 202 -12.98 3.54 -8.20
C GLU A 202 -11.98 2.79 -7.31
N ALA A 203 -12.11 1.46 -7.20
CA ALA A 203 -11.08 0.62 -6.59
C ALA A 203 -9.73 0.75 -7.31
N ALA A 204 -9.71 0.74 -8.66
CA ALA A 204 -8.49 0.87 -9.44
C ALA A 204 -7.81 2.22 -9.22
N GLN A 205 -8.55 3.34 -9.14
CA GLN A 205 -7.98 4.67 -8.92
C GLN A 205 -7.34 4.82 -7.53
N GLY A 206 -7.96 4.29 -6.48
CA GLY A 206 -7.35 4.23 -5.13
C GLY A 206 -6.17 3.25 -5.06
N ILE A 207 -6.13 2.25 -5.94
CA ILE A 207 -5.00 1.31 -6.07
C ILE A 207 -3.75 1.99 -6.64
N VAL A 208 -3.88 2.85 -7.66
CA VAL A 208 -2.71 3.44 -8.36
C VAL A 208 -1.73 4.10 -7.39
N ARG A 209 -2.19 4.94 -6.45
CA ARG A 209 -1.26 5.68 -5.57
C ARG A 209 -0.55 4.81 -4.54
N VAL A 210 -1.28 3.87 -3.95
CA VAL A 210 -0.65 2.92 -3.02
C VAL A 210 0.25 1.96 -3.78
N GLN A 211 -0.10 1.62 -5.01
CA GLN A 211 0.75 0.83 -5.90
C GLN A 211 2.02 1.60 -6.28
N ASP A 212 1.95 2.89 -6.56
CA ASP A 212 3.14 3.72 -6.82
C ASP A 212 4.06 3.72 -5.59
N PHE A 213 3.51 3.93 -4.39
CA PHE A 213 4.29 3.83 -3.14
C PHE A 213 4.90 2.44 -2.93
N VAL A 214 4.15 1.37 -3.18
CA VAL A 214 4.64 0.00 -3.06
C VAL A 214 5.74 -0.28 -4.09
N ASN A 215 5.55 0.15 -5.34
CA ASN A 215 6.55 0.01 -6.40
C ASN A 215 7.83 0.81 -6.06
N ASP A 216 7.68 2.02 -5.52
CA ASP A 216 8.82 2.85 -5.08
C ASP A 216 9.57 2.20 -3.92
N LEU A 217 8.85 1.58 -2.96
CA LEU A 217 9.46 0.79 -1.89
C LEU A 217 10.18 -0.45 -2.42
N GLU A 218 9.55 -1.17 -3.36
CA GLU A 218 10.08 -2.37 -3.99
C GLU A 218 11.36 -2.07 -4.78
N LEU A 219 11.35 -1.03 -5.61
CA LEU A 219 12.48 -0.66 -6.47
C LEU A 219 13.56 0.16 -5.76
N GLY A 220 13.24 0.85 -4.67
CA GLY A 220 14.14 1.74 -3.94
C GLY A 220 14.77 1.10 -2.70
N PRO A 221 14.20 1.32 -1.50
CA PRO A 221 14.81 0.91 -0.24
C PRO A 221 14.88 -0.61 -0.09
N LEU A 222 13.88 -1.39 -0.50
CA LEU A 222 13.88 -2.84 -0.28
C LEU A 222 14.91 -3.56 -1.14
N THR A 223 15.00 -3.26 -2.43
CA THR A 223 16.10 -3.75 -3.29
C THR A 223 17.46 -3.35 -2.74
N SER A 224 17.63 -2.09 -2.34
CA SER A 224 18.88 -1.61 -1.75
C SER A 224 19.25 -2.39 -0.50
N ILE A 225 18.30 -2.65 0.39
CA ILE A 225 18.49 -3.48 1.59
C ILE A 225 18.90 -4.90 1.21
N LEU A 226 18.26 -5.53 0.22
CA LEU A 226 18.66 -6.87 -0.23
C LEU A 226 20.08 -6.91 -0.79
N TYR A 227 20.51 -5.88 -1.53
CA TYR A 227 21.90 -5.78 -1.98
C TYR A 227 22.88 -5.62 -0.81
N MET A 228 22.51 -4.82 0.20
CA MET A 228 23.33 -4.66 1.42
C MET A 228 23.41 -5.97 2.20
N GLU A 229 22.29 -6.64 2.42
CA GLU A 229 22.23 -7.95 3.08
C GLU A 229 23.05 -8.98 2.33
N TYR A 230 22.96 -9.02 0.99
CA TYR A 230 23.75 -9.93 0.18
C TYR A 230 25.26 -9.73 0.36
N ALA A 231 25.71 -8.48 0.37
CA ALA A 231 27.11 -8.14 0.61
C ALA A 231 27.55 -8.53 2.03
N ILE A 232 26.71 -8.28 3.05
CA ILE A 232 26.97 -8.70 4.43
C ILE A 232 27.05 -10.23 4.53
N ILE A 233 26.13 -10.95 3.90
CA ILE A 233 26.11 -12.41 3.90
C ILE A 233 27.40 -12.95 3.29
N LYS A 234 27.86 -12.40 2.16
CA LYS A 234 29.13 -12.82 1.54
C LYS A 234 30.34 -12.61 2.47
N ASP A 235 30.38 -11.52 3.23
CA ASP A 235 31.48 -11.24 4.18
C ASP A 235 31.40 -12.11 5.45
N VAL A 236 30.19 -12.35 5.96
CA VAL A 236 29.96 -13.06 7.22
C VAL A 236 29.95 -14.58 7.05
N MET A 237 29.58 -15.10 5.88
CA MET A 237 29.46 -16.54 5.61
C MET A 237 30.83 -17.21 5.50
N LYS A 238 31.40 -17.56 6.66
CA LYS A 238 32.70 -18.23 6.78
C LYS A 238 32.65 -19.75 6.61
N LYS A 239 31.47 -20.35 6.71
CA LYS A 239 31.25 -21.79 6.60
C LYS A 239 30.03 -22.05 5.72
N PRO A 240 29.99 -23.18 4.98
CA PRO A 240 28.82 -23.57 4.23
C PRO A 240 27.61 -23.69 5.15
N GLN A 241 26.49 -23.09 4.76
CA GLN A 241 25.23 -23.17 5.50
C GLN A 241 24.17 -23.92 4.69
N PRO A 242 23.32 -24.71 5.34
CA PRO A 242 22.22 -25.39 4.67
C PRO A 242 21.15 -24.37 4.28
N VAL A 243 20.92 -24.22 2.98
CA VAL A 243 19.85 -23.40 2.39
C VAL A 243 18.81 -24.35 1.80
N SER A 244 17.54 -24.13 2.13
CA SER A 244 16.43 -24.86 1.53
C SER A 244 16.12 -24.24 0.17
N VAL A 245 16.17 -25.06 -0.89
CA VAL A 245 15.73 -24.68 -2.23
C VAL A 245 14.41 -25.38 -2.52
N GLY A 246 13.39 -24.60 -2.88
CA GLY A 246 12.02 -25.09 -3.15
C GLY A 246 11.51 -24.78 -4.56
N THR A 247 12.40 -24.33 -5.46
CA THR A 247 12.06 -23.90 -6.82
C THR A 247 12.94 -24.60 -7.84
N GLY A 248 12.35 -24.98 -8.99
CA GLY A 248 13.09 -25.57 -10.11
C GLY A 248 13.28 -27.10 -10.10
N GLY A 249 12.50 -27.85 -9.31
CA GLY A 249 12.54 -29.32 -9.30
C GLY A 249 13.68 -29.94 -8.48
N ILE A 250 14.44 -29.13 -7.74
CA ILE A 250 15.40 -29.58 -6.72
C ILE A 250 14.77 -29.28 -5.36
N GLU A 251 14.18 -30.30 -4.74
CA GLU A 251 13.70 -30.23 -3.35
C GLU A 251 14.81 -30.76 -2.42
N GLY A 252 15.31 -29.90 -1.53
CA GLY A 252 16.28 -30.34 -0.53
C GLY A 252 17.03 -29.21 0.17
N TRP A 253 17.84 -29.60 1.14
CA TRP A 253 18.81 -28.72 1.79
C TRP A 253 20.14 -28.83 1.05
N ILE A 254 20.59 -27.72 0.49
CA ILE A 254 21.90 -27.62 -0.16
C ILE A 254 22.82 -26.82 0.74
N ASN A 255 23.99 -27.35 1.05
CA ASN A 255 25.00 -26.57 1.75
C ASN A 255 25.63 -25.59 0.76
N MET A 256 25.37 -24.30 0.93
CA MET A 256 25.94 -23.24 0.11
C MET A 256 27.06 -22.53 0.87
N ALA A 257 28.21 -22.38 0.22
CA ALA A 257 29.31 -21.53 0.69
C ALA A 257 29.25 -20.15 0.05
N ALA A 258 29.99 -19.18 0.60
CA ALA A 258 30.06 -17.83 0.03
C ALA A 258 30.58 -17.80 -1.42
N ALA A 259 31.44 -18.76 -1.79
CA ALA A 259 31.96 -18.91 -3.16
C ALA A 259 30.92 -19.44 -4.16
N ASP A 260 29.86 -20.10 -3.68
CA ASP A 260 28.78 -20.62 -4.52
C ASP A 260 27.75 -19.54 -4.84
N LEU A 261 27.82 -18.39 -4.15
CA LEU A 261 26.94 -17.26 -4.38
C LEU A 261 27.45 -16.40 -5.56
N PRO A 262 26.61 -16.11 -6.57
CA PRO A 262 27.04 -15.40 -7.78
C PRO A 262 27.60 -13.99 -7.49
N ASP A 263 28.64 -13.57 -8.20
CA ASP A 263 29.23 -12.24 -7.99
C ASP A 263 28.28 -11.09 -8.35
N ARG A 264 27.35 -11.34 -9.26
CA ARG A 264 26.27 -10.43 -9.62
C ARG A 264 24.94 -11.13 -9.40
N SER A 265 24.22 -10.71 -8.36
CA SER A 265 22.81 -11.02 -8.17
C SER A 265 21.97 -9.83 -8.66
N ILE A 266 20.81 -10.11 -9.23
CA ILE A 266 19.79 -9.09 -9.50
C ILE A 266 18.60 -9.50 -8.63
N PHE A 267 18.28 -8.67 -7.65
CA PHE A 267 17.13 -8.91 -6.78
C PHE A 267 15.88 -8.29 -7.40
N LEU A 268 14.83 -9.10 -7.50
CA LEU A 268 13.49 -8.65 -7.84
C LEU A 268 12.65 -8.80 -6.58
N VAL A 269 12.25 -7.67 -6.02
CA VAL A 269 11.30 -7.65 -4.90
C VAL A 269 9.91 -7.73 -5.51
N GLN A 270 9.09 -8.65 -5.02
CA GLN A 270 7.69 -8.78 -5.41
C GLN A 270 6.84 -8.65 -4.14
N GLY A 271 6.09 -7.56 -4.03
CA GLY A 271 5.10 -7.35 -2.97
C GLY A 271 3.70 -7.77 -3.39
N SER A 272 2.68 -7.19 -2.75
CA SER A 272 1.28 -7.57 -2.93
C SER A 272 0.69 -7.18 -4.29
N SER A 273 1.28 -6.20 -4.98
CA SER A 273 0.98 -5.87 -6.38
C SER A 273 1.43 -6.97 -7.35
N GLY A 274 2.40 -7.80 -6.94
CA GLY A 274 2.88 -8.97 -7.65
C GLY A 274 1.74 -9.92 -8.02
N GLN A 275 0.74 -10.12 -7.16
CA GLN A 275 -0.40 -11.00 -7.45
C GLN A 275 -1.31 -10.47 -8.56
N LEU A 276 -1.48 -9.16 -8.66
CA LEU A 276 -2.24 -8.55 -9.76
C LEU A 276 -1.44 -8.62 -11.06
N ASN A 277 -0.14 -8.35 -11.01
CA ASN A 277 0.75 -8.50 -12.16
C ASN A 277 0.87 -9.97 -12.60
N GLU A 278 0.83 -10.94 -11.69
CA GLU A 278 0.77 -12.37 -12.00
C GLU A 278 -0.54 -12.72 -12.68
N ARG A 279 -1.68 -12.24 -12.17
CA ARG A 279 -2.97 -12.41 -12.84
C ARG A 279 -2.99 -11.77 -14.21
N GLN A 280 -2.43 -10.57 -14.36
CA GLN A 280 -2.34 -9.90 -15.65
C GLN A 280 -1.41 -10.65 -16.60
N ARG A 281 -0.26 -11.13 -16.14
CA ARG A 281 0.65 -11.98 -16.93
C ARG A 281 -0.03 -13.27 -17.36
N ILE A 282 -0.84 -13.89 -16.51
CA ILE A 282 -1.64 -15.07 -16.87
C ILE A 282 -2.65 -14.71 -17.97
N VAL A 283 -3.34 -13.58 -17.85
CA VAL A 283 -4.30 -13.11 -18.86
C VAL A 283 -3.59 -12.76 -20.19
N ASP A 284 -2.46 -12.07 -20.14
CA ASP A 284 -1.67 -11.69 -21.31
C ASP A 284 -1.07 -12.93 -21.99
N PHE A 285 -0.59 -13.90 -21.20
CA PHE A 285 -0.11 -15.19 -21.68
C PHE A 285 -1.24 -15.99 -22.34
N ASP A 286 -2.42 -16.05 -21.71
CA ASP A 286 -3.61 -16.68 -22.29
C ASP A 286 -4.05 -16.00 -23.59
N GLY A 287 -3.97 -14.67 -23.64
CA GLY A 287 -4.24 -13.87 -24.83
C GLY A 287 -3.24 -14.13 -25.96
N ALA A 288 -1.95 -14.17 -25.64
CA ALA A 288 -0.88 -14.49 -26.59
C ALA A 288 -1.03 -15.90 -27.17
N ASN A 289 -1.36 -16.88 -26.32
CA ASN A 289 -1.60 -18.26 -26.75
C ASN A 289 -2.87 -18.37 -27.61
N ALA A 290 -3.96 -17.68 -27.23
CA ALA A 290 -5.16 -17.64 -28.06
C ALA A 290 -4.90 -16.99 -29.43
N PHE A 291 -4.03 -15.97 -29.49
CA PHE A 291 -3.59 -15.37 -30.75
C PHE A 291 -2.72 -16.32 -31.57
N ALA A 292 -1.75 -17.00 -30.95
CA ALA A 292 -0.89 -17.97 -31.61
C ALA A 292 -1.70 -19.12 -32.24
N LEU A 293 -2.71 -19.64 -31.53
CA LEU A 293 -3.63 -20.66 -32.07
C LEU A 293 -4.46 -20.14 -33.25
N LYS A 294 -4.90 -18.87 -33.23
CA LYS A 294 -5.60 -18.24 -34.37
C LYS A 294 -4.69 -18.10 -35.59
N VAL A 295 -3.45 -17.67 -35.37
CA VAL A 295 -2.44 -17.55 -36.44
C VAL A 295 -2.13 -18.91 -37.05
N GLN A 296 -2.00 -19.96 -36.23
CA GLN A 296 -1.81 -21.32 -36.74
C GLN A 296 -3.03 -21.82 -37.51
N ALA A 297 -4.24 -21.58 -37.03
CA ALA A 297 -5.46 -21.94 -37.75
C ALA A 297 -5.57 -21.22 -39.10
N GLN A 298 -5.11 -19.96 -39.19
CA GLN A 298 -5.08 -19.19 -40.43
C GLN A 298 -3.95 -19.64 -41.36
N ALA A 299 -2.77 -19.96 -40.84
CA ALA A 299 -1.65 -20.51 -41.61
C ALA A 299 -1.99 -21.90 -42.18
N ALA A 300 -2.69 -22.73 -41.41
CA ALA A 300 -3.21 -24.02 -41.87
C ALA A 300 -4.21 -23.88 -43.04
N GLN A 301 -4.99 -22.80 -43.09
CA GLN A 301 -5.87 -22.49 -44.23
C GLN A 301 -5.08 -22.02 -45.46
N LEU A 302 -3.93 -21.38 -45.26
CA LEU A 302 -3.03 -20.90 -46.32
C LEU A 302 -2.01 -21.96 -46.77
N GLY A 303 -2.01 -23.15 -46.14
CA GLY A 303 -1.09 -24.25 -46.46
C GLY A 303 0.32 -24.07 -45.91
N GLU A 304 0.57 -23.05 -45.08
CA GLU A 304 1.84 -22.85 -44.37
C GLU A 304 1.80 -23.53 -43.01
N LYS A 305 2.88 -24.25 -42.67
CA LYS A 305 3.02 -24.89 -41.37
C LYS A 305 3.68 -23.93 -40.38
N VAL A 306 2.91 -23.48 -39.40
CA VAL A 306 3.44 -22.87 -38.18
C VAL A 306 3.39 -23.95 -37.10
N ASP A 307 4.56 -24.44 -36.70
CA ASP A 307 4.70 -25.44 -35.66
C ASP A 307 4.83 -24.74 -34.30
N ILE A 308 3.78 -24.81 -33.49
CA ILE A 308 3.76 -24.32 -32.11
C ILE A 308 4.03 -25.51 -31.18
N ASP A 309 4.96 -25.35 -30.23
CA ASP A 309 5.19 -26.36 -29.20
C ASP A 309 4.13 -26.26 -28.09
N TYR A 310 3.13 -27.12 -28.19
CA TYR A 310 2.03 -27.20 -27.24
C TYR A 310 2.48 -27.69 -25.85
N LEU A 311 3.55 -28.48 -25.77
CA LEU A 311 3.99 -29.11 -24.53
C LEU A 311 4.68 -28.08 -23.65
N GLU A 312 5.59 -27.29 -24.23
CA GLU A 312 6.23 -26.17 -23.53
C GLU A 312 5.21 -25.11 -23.09
N MET A 313 4.24 -24.77 -23.94
CA MET A 313 3.17 -23.81 -23.61
C MET A 313 2.33 -24.25 -22.41
N ILE A 314 2.01 -25.54 -22.30
CA ILE A 314 1.25 -26.09 -21.16
C ILE A 314 2.12 -26.12 -19.89
N LEU A 315 3.38 -26.53 -20.00
CA LEU A 315 4.32 -26.51 -18.86
C LEU A 315 4.51 -25.11 -18.29
N GLU A 316 4.66 -24.12 -19.16
CA GLU A 316 4.83 -22.72 -18.76
C GLU A 316 3.57 -22.18 -18.09
N ARG A 317 2.38 -22.56 -18.55
CA ARG A 317 1.11 -22.20 -17.90
C ARG A 317 0.98 -22.76 -16.48
N TYR A 318 1.36 -24.02 -16.28
CA TYR A 318 1.34 -24.62 -14.95
C TYR A 318 2.37 -23.98 -14.00
N ARG A 319 3.51 -23.52 -14.54
CA ARG A 319 4.49 -22.72 -13.77
C ARG A 319 3.90 -21.37 -13.35
N PHE A 320 3.21 -20.66 -14.25
CA PHE A 320 2.49 -19.43 -13.89
C PHE A 320 1.39 -19.64 -12.86
N ALA A 321 0.73 -20.81 -12.87
CA ALA A 321 -0.28 -21.19 -11.88
C ALA A 321 0.30 -21.60 -10.51
N GLY A 322 1.63 -21.57 -10.32
CA GLY A 322 2.30 -21.97 -9.08
C GLY A 322 2.31 -23.48 -8.82
N ILE A 323 1.94 -24.29 -9.81
CA ILE A 323 1.94 -25.75 -9.71
C ILE A 323 3.32 -26.25 -10.14
N ASN A 324 4.20 -26.43 -9.15
CA ASN A 324 5.48 -27.11 -9.34
C ASN A 324 5.20 -28.62 -9.57
N ASN A 325 5.89 -29.23 -10.54
CA ASN A 325 5.65 -30.60 -11.08
C ASN A 325 4.50 -30.76 -12.11
N ALA A 326 4.31 -29.75 -12.96
CA ALA A 326 3.42 -29.77 -14.12
C ALA A 326 3.58 -30.99 -15.05
N GLN A 327 4.81 -31.52 -15.17
CA GLN A 327 5.14 -32.67 -16.01
C GLN A 327 4.33 -33.93 -15.64
N LYS A 328 3.85 -34.06 -14.39
CA LYS A 328 3.00 -35.17 -13.96
C LYS A 328 1.60 -35.14 -14.59
N PHE A 329 1.14 -33.96 -15.02
CA PHE A 329 -0.21 -33.74 -15.56
C PHE A 329 -0.25 -33.74 -17.10
N ILE A 330 0.91 -33.63 -17.74
CA ILE A 330 1.05 -33.65 -19.20
C ILE A 330 1.42 -35.08 -19.61
N ARG A 331 0.47 -35.82 -20.15
CA ARG A 331 0.73 -37.11 -20.81
C ARG A 331 1.00 -36.84 -22.27
N SER A 332 2.07 -37.41 -22.83
CA SER A 332 2.26 -37.43 -24.27
C SER A 332 1.12 -38.27 -24.89
N SER A 333 0.72 -37.98 -26.13
CA SER A 333 -0.33 -38.75 -26.82
C SER A 333 0.03 -40.23 -27.03
N GLU A 334 1.27 -40.64 -26.74
CA GLU A 334 1.72 -42.03 -26.77
C GLU A 334 1.32 -42.83 -25.52
N ASP A 335 0.99 -42.16 -24.40
CA ASP A 335 0.60 -42.81 -23.13
C ASP A 335 -0.94 -42.93 -22.95
N LEU A 336 -1.72 -42.63 -23.98
CA LEU A 336 -3.15 -42.95 -24.00
C LEU A 336 -3.30 -44.46 -24.26
N PRO A 337 -3.92 -45.24 -23.35
CA PRO A 337 -4.16 -46.64 -23.60
C PRO A 337 -5.00 -46.77 -24.87
N THR A 338 -4.46 -47.48 -25.85
CA THR A 338 -5.12 -47.85 -27.10
C THR A 338 -6.49 -48.38 -26.76
N ALA A 339 -7.54 -47.62 -27.10
CA ALA A 339 -8.90 -48.04 -26.86
C ALA A 339 -9.18 -49.30 -27.70
N THR A 340 -9.11 -50.46 -27.07
CA THR A 340 -9.72 -51.67 -27.59
C THR A 340 -11.22 -51.43 -27.60
N THR A 341 -11.76 -51.22 -28.79
CA THR A 341 -13.20 -51.19 -29.07
C THR A 341 -13.83 -52.51 -28.63
N GLU A 342 -14.47 -52.53 -27.46
CA GLU A 342 -15.61 -53.41 -27.20
C GLU A 342 -16.87 -52.55 -27.14
N GLN A 343 -17.54 -52.45 -28.29
CA GLN A 343 -18.90 -51.96 -28.39
C GLN A 343 -19.83 -52.92 -27.66
N SER A 344 -20.41 -52.50 -26.54
CA SER A 344 -21.68 -53.04 -26.06
C SER A 344 -22.80 -52.08 -26.49
N PRO A 345 -23.76 -52.51 -27.34
CA PRO A 345 -24.80 -51.63 -27.85
C PRO A 345 -25.84 -51.31 -26.76
N VAL A 346 -26.03 -50.02 -26.48
CA VAL A 346 -27.12 -49.52 -25.63
C VAL A 346 -28.38 -49.35 -26.50
N PRO A 347 -29.53 -49.98 -26.16
CA PRO A 347 -30.79 -49.79 -26.87
C PRO A 347 -31.43 -48.42 -26.54
N PRO A 348 -32.19 -47.82 -27.47
CA PRO A 348 -32.57 -46.40 -27.39
C PRO A 348 -33.70 -46.13 -26.39
N ALA A 349 -33.59 -44.94 -25.78
CA ALA A 349 -34.44 -44.37 -24.75
C ALA A 349 -35.92 -44.27 -25.14
N ASN A 350 -36.81 -44.59 -24.19
CA ASN A 350 -38.22 -44.27 -24.26
C ASN A 350 -38.62 -43.37 -23.08
N GLN A 351 -39.61 -42.52 -23.37
CA GLN A 351 -39.94 -41.27 -22.73
C GLN A 351 -40.70 -41.43 -21.39
N GLY A 352 -40.41 -40.51 -20.47
CA GLY A 352 -41.43 -39.84 -19.63
C GLY A 352 -41.91 -40.53 -18.35
N VAL A 353 -42.23 -39.66 -17.38
CA VAL A 353 -43.08 -39.85 -16.18
C VAL A 353 -42.31 -40.13 -14.85
N ALA A 354 -42.33 -39.13 -13.96
CA ALA A 354 -42.12 -39.23 -12.50
C ALA A 354 -43.43 -39.68 -11.81
N PRO A 355 -43.53 -39.91 -10.49
CA PRO A 355 -42.55 -39.93 -9.38
C PRO A 355 -42.64 -41.23 -8.54
N ASP A 356 -41.79 -41.43 -7.52
CA ASP A 356 -42.20 -41.52 -6.09
C ASP A 356 -41.18 -42.23 -5.17
N GLU A 357 -41.16 -41.73 -3.94
CA GLU A 357 -40.92 -42.37 -2.63
C GLU A 357 -39.67 -43.23 -2.29
N THR A 358 -39.05 -42.77 -1.19
CA THR A 358 -38.54 -43.51 -0.02
C THR A 358 -37.12 -44.11 0.02
N GLN A 359 -36.44 -43.68 1.10
CA GLN A 359 -35.81 -44.50 2.15
C GLN A 359 -34.26 -44.52 2.30
N THR A 360 -33.85 -43.79 3.35
CA THR A 360 -33.00 -44.21 4.49
C THR A 360 -31.52 -44.60 4.30
N VAL A 361 -30.69 -43.69 4.80
CA VAL A 361 -29.54 -43.84 5.70
C VAL A 361 -29.26 -45.25 6.27
N ALA A 362 -28.03 -45.74 6.06
CA ALA A 362 -27.16 -46.43 7.03
C ALA A 362 -25.73 -46.45 6.42
N ALA A 363 -24.75 -45.71 6.96
CA ALA A 363 -23.89 -46.10 8.08
C ALA A 363 -23.10 -47.40 7.83
N GLN A 364 -21.82 -47.24 7.49
CA GLN A 364 -20.67 -47.84 8.17
C GLN A 364 -19.45 -46.94 8.01
#